data_AF-A0A2Y9R0R9-F1
#
_entry.id   AF-A0A2Y9R0R9-F1
#
_cell.length_a   1.000
_cell.length_b   1.000
_cell.length_c   1.000
_cell.angle_alpha   90.00
_cell.angle_beta   90.00
_cell.angle_gamma   90.00
#
_symmetry.space_group_name_H-M   'P 1'
#
loop_
_entity.id
_entity.type
_entity.pdbx_description
1 polymer ?
#
loop_
_entity_poly.entity_id
_entity_poly.type
_entity_poly.pdbx_seq_one_letter_code
_entity_poly.pdbx_strand_id
1 'polypeptide(L)'
;MDLICSSNFDGICLWLIWYVISLFCRLVRVSKNYRSVIRACMEEMHQVAIAAKDPASGRQFSSQVSILSAVELIWNLCEILFIEVAPAGPLLLHLLDWVRLHVWEVDILSAEVLGSENPSKHERFWNLVTILVLQGQLDEARQMLSKEADASPASAGTCKVLGDLMRTMPILSPGNTQTLTELELKWQHWHEECERHLQDGTFASSPHLETLCKIMLGDEEALLGQKELLSNWYHFLVTRLLYSHPTVKPTELHFYAQSSLDLFLGGDSSPEPLDNILMAAFEFDIHQVIKECSIALSNWWFVAHLTDLLDHCKLLQSHNLYFQCQPPKLPGWPPGLQPLRPVLHLCSLWQLGVDYFDHCPELGRVSLELHIERIPLNTEQKALKVLRICEQRQMTEQVRSICKILAMKAVRNNRLGSALSWSIRAKDAAFATLVSDRFLRDYCERGCFSDLDLIDNLGPAMMLSDRLTFLGKYREFHRLYGEKRFVDGASLLLSLMTSQIAPRSFWMTLLTDALPLLEHKQVIFSAEQTYELMRCLEDLTAGRPGHGEPDGQGVQDDDIETTKVEMLRLALARNLARAIIKEGSLEGS
;
A
#
# COMPACT_ATOMS: atom_id res chain seq x y z
N MET A 1 -63.13 1.78 21.46
CA MET A 1 -62.42 1.79 22.77
C MET A 1 -61.36 0.70 22.74
N ASP A 2 -60.47 0.75 21.75
CA ASP A 2 -59.35 1.70 21.61
C ASP A 2 -58.10 1.04 22.18
N LEU A 3 -57.24 0.48 21.34
CA LEU A 3 -56.11 1.14 20.64
C LEU A 3 -54.83 1.04 21.50
N ILE A 4 -53.83 0.31 20.98
CA ILE A 4 -52.45 0.80 20.71
C ILE A 4 -51.40 -0.34 20.78
N CYS A 5 -50.74 -0.52 19.62
CA CYS A 5 -49.40 -1.07 19.36
C CYS A 5 -49.17 -2.59 19.25
N SER A 6 -49.68 -3.16 18.15
CA SER A 6 -49.09 -4.30 17.43
C SER A 6 -48.15 -3.88 16.28
N SER A 7 -47.51 -2.70 16.34
CA SER A 7 -46.83 -2.09 15.18
C SER A 7 -45.29 -2.04 15.24
N ASN A 8 -44.64 -2.59 16.28
CA ASN A 8 -43.18 -2.47 16.45
C ASN A 8 -42.36 -3.69 16.02
N PHE A 9 -42.97 -4.84 15.75
CA PHE A 9 -42.22 -6.04 15.31
C PHE A 9 -41.95 -6.03 13.79
N ASP A 10 -42.93 -5.65 12.97
CA ASP A 10 -42.77 -5.52 11.51
C ASP A 10 -41.81 -4.38 11.13
N GLY A 11 -41.79 -3.29 11.91
CA GLY A 11 -40.88 -2.15 11.68
C GLY A 11 -39.40 -2.46 11.94
N ILE A 12 -39.09 -3.33 12.92
CA ILE A 12 -37.71 -3.74 13.22
C ILE A 12 -37.20 -4.73 12.16
N CYS A 13 -38.03 -5.67 11.72
CA CYS A 13 -37.70 -6.57 10.61
C CYS A 13 -37.52 -5.79 9.30
N LEU A 14 -38.42 -4.87 8.97
CA LEU A 14 -38.29 -4.01 7.79
C LEU A 14 -37.07 -3.08 7.89
N TRP A 15 -36.75 -2.52 9.05
CA TRP A 15 -35.55 -1.69 9.25
C TRP A 15 -34.25 -2.49 9.17
N LEU A 16 -34.20 -3.72 9.72
CA LEU A 16 -33.07 -4.63 9.56
C LEU A 16 -32.91 -5.05 8.09
N ILE A 17 -34.00 -5.38 7.41
CA ILE A 17 -34.01 -5.69 5.98
C ILE A 17 -33.54 -4.47 5.18
N TRP A 18 -34.02 -3.26 5.48
CA TRP A 18 -33.61 -2.02 4.81
C TRP A 18 -32.16 -1.63 5.12
N TYR A 19 -31.68 -1.86 6.34
CA TYR A 19 -30.29 -1.62 6.76
C TYR A 19 -29.34 -2.62 6.10
N VAL A 20 -29.73 -3.90 6.05
CA VAL A 20 -29.01 -4.96 5.34
C VAL A 20 -29.00 -4.66 3.84
N ILE A 21 -30.15 -4.37 3.22
CA ILE A 21 -30.23 -3.98 1.80
C ILE A 21 -29.40 -2.71 1.55
N SER A 22 -29.48 -1.69 2.40
CA SER A 22 -28.67 -0.47 2.25
C SER A 22 -27.17 -0.73 2.41
N LEU A 23 -26.77 -1.69 3.25
CA LEU A 23 -25.39 -2.11 3.42
C LEU A 23 -24.92 -2.88 2.17
N PHE A 24 -25.71 -3.86 1.70
CA PHE A 24 -25.44 -4.60 0.47
C PHE A 24 -25.39 -3.69 -0.76
N CYS A 25 -26.31 -2.74 -0.94
CA CYS A 25 -26.26 -1.76 -2.03
C CYS A 25 -25.00 -0.88 -1.96
N ARG A 26 -24.52 -0.54 -0.75
CA ARG A 26 -23.25 0.16 -0.59
C ARG A 26 -22.07 -0.73 -0.96
N LEU A 27 -22.08 -2.01 -0.58
CA LEU A 27 -21.02 -2.97 -0.92
C LEU A 27 -20.97 -3.25 -2.42
N VAL A 28 -22.12 -3.42 -3.09
CA VAL A 28 -22.19 -3.55 -4.56
C VAL A 28 -21.62 -2.31 -5.23
N ARG A 29 -21.95 -1.11 -4.76
CA ARG A 29 -21.37 0.13 -5.30
C ARG A 29 -19.85 0.21 -5.10
N VAL A 30 -19.35 -0.21 -3.94
CA VAL A 30 -17.90 -0.25 -3.65
C VAL A 30 -17.22 -1.28 -4.56
N SER A 31 -17.82 -2.46 -4.75
CA SER A 31 -17.34 -3.50 -5.66
C SER A 31 -17.26 -3.00 -7.11
N LYS A 32 -18.32 -2.35 -7.61
CA LYS A 32 -18.34 -1.75 -8.95
C LYS A 32 -17.29 -0.66 -9.12
N ASN A 33 -17.10 0.18 -8.10
CA ASN A 33 -16.04 1.18 -8.10
C ASN A 33 -14.65 0.52 -8.15
N TYR A 34 -14.41 -0.52 -7.35
CA TYR A 34 -13.15 -1.26 -7.34
C TYR A 34 -12.85 -1.86 -8.72
N ARG A 35 -13.85 -2.49 -9.36
CA ARG A 35 -13.74 -3.00 -10.73
C ARG A 35 -13.44 -1.89 -11.75
N SER A 36 -14.06 -0.72 -11.61
CA SER A 36 -13.78 0.43 -12.50
C SER A 36 -12.34 0.94 -12.37
N VAL A 37 -11.77 0.91 -11.16
CA VAL A 37 -10.37 1.27 -10.93
C VAL A 37 -9.44 0.22 -11.54
N ILE A 38 -9.74 -1.07 -11.40
CA ILE A 38 -8.96 -2.14 -12.04
C ILE A 38 -8.94 -1.95 -13.57
N ARG A 39 -10.10 -1.68 -14.19
CA ARG A 39 -10.18 -1.41 -15.63
C ARG A 39 -9.35 -0.21 -16.05
N ALA A 40 -9.46 0.91 -15.34
CA ALA A 40 -8.67 2.09 -15.64
C ALA A 40 -7.16 1.80 -15.56
N CYS A 41 -6.72 1.04 -14.54
CA CYS A 41 -5.33 0.61 -14.42
C CYS A 41 -4.92 -0.35 -15.56
N MET A 42 -5.80 -1.26 -15.96
CA MET A 42 -5.55 -2.20 -17.06
C MET A 42 -5.38 -1.46 -18.39
N GLU A 43 -6.23 -0.48 -18.68
CA GLU A 43 -6.14 0.38 -19.88
C GLU A 43 -4.85 1.19 -19.90
N GLU A 44 -4.47 1.82 -18.78
CA GLU A 44 -3.22 2.57 -18.66
C GLU A 44 -2.00 1.66 -18.90
N MET A 45 -1.99 0.47 -18.30
CA MET A 45 -0.92 -0.51 -18.47
C MET A 45 -0.85 -1.04 -19.90
N HIS A 46 -1.99 -1.22 -20.57
CA HIS A 46 -2.06 -1.62 -21.98
C HIS A 46 -1.49 -0.52 -22.90
N GLN A 47 -1.84 0.75 -22.66
CA GLN A 47 -1.28 1.88 -23.40
C GLN A 47 0.25 1.98 -23.23
N VAL A 48 0.74 1.79 -22.00
CA VAL A 48 2.17 1.77 -21.71
C VAL A 48 2.87 0.58 -22.38
N ALA A 49 2.22 -0.59 -22.44
CA ALA A 49 2.74 -1.76 -23.15
C ALA A 49 2.91 -1.51 -24.65
N ILE A 50 1.94 -0.84 -25.30
CA ILE A 50 2.01 -0.47 -26.72
C ILE A 50 3.08 0.60 -26.96
N ALA A 51 3.20 1.57 -26.06
CA ALA A 51 4.17 2.67 -26.17
C ALA A 51 5.61 2.25 -25.82
N ALA A 52 5.82 1.06 -25.24
CA ALA A 52 7.12 0.58 -24.81
C ALA A 52 8.05 0.35 -26.01
N LYS A 53 9.18 1.07 -26.03
CA LYS A 53 10.22 0.93 -27.07
C LYS A 53 11.03 -0.36 -26.94
N ASP A 54 11.08 -0.94 -25.73
CA ASP A 54 11.81 -2.16 -25.42
C ASP A 54 10.85 -3.37 -25.36
N PRO A 55 11.07 -4.41 -26.18
CA PRO A 55 10.20 -5.59 -26.21
C PRO A 55 10.21 -6.41 -24.90
N ALA A 56 11.26 -6.33 -24.08
CA ALA A 56 11.27 -7.02 -22.77
C ALA A 56 10.31 -6.34 -21.77
N SER A 57 10.35 -5.01 -21.72
CA SER A 57 9.42 -4.19 -20.93
C SER A 57 7.97 -4.39 -21.38
N GLY A 58 7.71 -4.41 -22.69
CA GLY A 58 6.38 -4.65 -23.26
C GLY A 58 5.78 -6.02 -22.85
N ARG A 59 6.60 -7.09 -22.85
CA ARG A 59 6.16 -8.42 -22.38
C ARG A 59 5.79 -8.42 -20.90
N GLN A 60 6.53 -7.68 -20.08
CA GLN A 60 6.26 -7.59 -18.65
C GLN A 60 4.92 -6.88 -18.37
N PHE A 61 4.65 -5.78 -19.07
CA PHE A 61 3.36 -5.07 -18.97
C PHE A 61 2.19 -5.92 -19.49
N SER A 62 2.38 -6.64 -20.61
CA SER A 62 1.36 -7.55 -21.14
C SER A 62 1.00 -8.66 -20.13
N SER A 63 2.00 -9.27 -19.48
CA SER A 63 1.75 -10.25 -18.41
C SER A 63 0.98 -9.66 -17.23
N GLN A 64 1.25 -8.41 -16.85
CA GLN A 64 0.47 -7.72 -15.80
C GLN A 64 -0.97 -7.44 -16.21
N VAL A 65 -1.20 -7.07 -17.48
CA VAL A 65 -2.55 -6.90 -18.05
C VAL A 65 -3.35 -8.20 -17.99
N SER A 66 -2.73 -9.34 -18.34
CA SER A 66 -3.38 -10.65 -18.21
C SER A 66 -3.79 -10.97 -16.76
N ILE A 67 -2.93 -10.66 -15.78
CA ILE A 67 -3.26 -10.85 -14.36
C ILE A 67 -4.41 -9.94 -13.92
N LEU A 68 -4.41 -8.67 -14.32
CA LEU A 68 -5.48 -7.73 -14.00
C LEU A 68 -6.82 -8.14 -14.63
N SER A 69 -6.80 -8.65 -15.85
CA SER A 69 -7.98 -9.20 -16.52
C SER A 69 -8.55 -10.40 -15.77
N ALA A 70 -7.70 -11.35 -15.35
CA ALA A 70 -8.13 -12.50 -14.53
C ALA A 70 -8.70 -12.06 -13.17
N VAL A 71 -8.06 -11.09 -12.52
CA VAL A 71 -8.52 -10.48 -11.26
C VAL A 71 -9.91 -9.86 -11.44
N GLU A 72 -10.11 -9.11 -12.51
CA GLU A 72 -11.39 -8.48 -12.81
C GLU A 72 -12.50 -9.52 -13.09
N LEU A 73 -12.17 -10.55 -13.87
CA LEU A 73 -13.06 -11.66 -14.21
C LEU A 73 -13.58 -12.38 -12.95
N ILE A 74 -12.66 -12.76 -12.06
CA ILE A 74 -12.98 -13.44 -10.81
C ILE A 74 -13.79 -12.52 -9.90
N TRP A 75 -13.38 -11.25 -9.76
CA TRP A 75 -14.08 -10.28 -8.92
C TRP A 75 -15.52 -10.06 -9.37
N ASN A 76 -15.72 -9.89 -10.68
CA ASN A 76 -17.04 -9.70 -11.26
C ASN A 76 -17.93 -10.93 -11.05
N LEU A 77 -17.39 -12.14 -11.23
CA LEU A 77 -18.14 -13.37 -10.96
C LEU A 77 -18.53 -13.45 -9.47
N CYS A 78 -17.61 -13.15 -8.56
CA CYS A 78 -17.89 -13.11 -7.13
C CYS A 78 -18.93 -12.04 -6.76
N GLU A 79 -18.90 -10.87 -7.41
CA GLU A 79 -19.91 -9.82 -7.25
C GLU A 79 -21.31 -10.35 -7.60
N ILE A 80 -21.43 -11.04 -8.73
CA ILE A 80 -22.71 -11.60 -9.22
C ILE A 80 -23.22 -12.71 -8.29
N LEU A 81 -22.36 -13.67 -7.96
CA LEU A 81 -22.76 -14.89 -7.23
C LEU A 81 -22.95 -14.65 -5.72
N PHE A 82 -22.07 -13.86 -5.10
CA PHE A 82 -22.00 -13.76 -3.63
C PHE A 82 -22.54 -12.44 -3.09
N ILE A 83 -22.50 -11.34 -3.86
CA ILE A 83 -22.85 -10.00 -3.34
C ILE A 83 -24.22 -9.55 -3.82
N GLU A 84 -24.47 -9.58 -5.14
CA GLU A 84 -25.77 -9.23 -5.70
C GLU A 84 -26.81 -10.33 -5.45
N VAL A 85 -26.36 -11.60 -5.37
CA VAL A 85 -27.19 -12.78 -5.08
C VAL A 85 -28.46 -12.78 -5.94
N ALA A 86 -28.27 -12.62 -7.25
CA ALA A 86 -29.38 -12.49 -8.19
C ALA A 86 -30.24 -13.77 -8.19
N PRO A 87 -31.59 -13.65 -8.14
CA PRO A 87 -32.47 -14.81 -8.25
C PRO A 87 -32.40 -15.44 -9.65
N ALA A 88 -33.00 -16.62 -9.79
CA ALA A 88 -33.16 -17.29 -11.09
C ALA A 88 -33.81 -16.35 -12.10
N GLY A 89 -33.29 -16.32 -13.33
CA GLY A 89 -33.67 -15.35 -14.36
C GLY A 89 -32.67 -14.18 -14.47
N PRO A 90 -32.71 -13.16 -13.59
CA PRO A 90 -31.72 -12.08 -13.61
C PRO A 90 -30.27 -12.57 -13.53
N LEU A 91 -30.01 -13.67 -12.83
CA LEU A 91 -28.68 -14.30 -12.79
C LEU A 91 -28.10 -14.54 -14.20
N LEU A 92 -28.90 -15.08 -15.14
CA LEU A 92 -28.44 -15.34 -16.50
C LEU A 92 -28.09 -14.05 -17.24
N LEU A 93 -28.88 -12.97 -17.04
CA LEU A 93 -28.57 -11.66 -17.63
C LEU A 93 -27.23 -11.12 -17.10
N HIS A 94 -26.99 -11.25 -15.80
CA HIS A 94 -25.73 -10.82 -15.19
C HIS A 94 -24.55 -11.67 -15.70
N LEU A 95 -24.73 -12.97 -15.94
CA LEU A 95 -23.72 -13.83 -16.54
C LEU A 95 -23.45 -13.52 -18.02
N LEU A 96 -24.48 -13.13 -18.78
CA LEU A 96 -24.30 -12.64 -20.15
C LEU A 96 -23.50 -11.34 -20.18
N ASP A 97 -23.85 -10.39 -19.32
CA ASP A 97 -23.09 -9.16 -19.17
C ASP A 97 -21.66 -9.44 -18.68
N TRP A 98 -21.47 -10.42 -17.81
CA TRP A 98 -20.15 -10.89 -17.39
C TRP A 98 -19.31 -11.39 -18.56
N VAL A 99 -19.83 -12.25 -19.44
CA VAL A 99 -19.06 -12.74 -20.60
C VAL A 99 -18.76 -11.60 -21.58
N ARG A 100 -19.75 -10.76 -21.90
CA ARG A 100 -19.57 -9.60 -22.81
C ARG A 100 -18.47 -8.67 -22.35
N LEU A 101 -18.40 -8.42 -21.04
CA LEU A 101 -17.41 -7.53 -20.45
C LEU A 101 -15.96 -8.05 -20.54
N HIS A 102 -15.74 -9.37 -20.63
CA HIS A 102 -14.40 -9.95 -20.63
C HIS A 102 -13.98 -10.53 -21.99
N VAL A 103 -14.93 -10.75 -22.90
CA VAL A 103 -14.68 -11.13 -24.29
C VAL A 103 -14.78 -9.88 -25.18
N TRP A 104 -13.71 -9.07 -25.18
CA TRP A 104 -13.65 -7.78 -25.89
C TRP A 104 -13.39 -7.89 -27.40
N GLU A 105 -12.98 -9.06 -27.90
CA GLU A 105 -12.59 -9.26 -29.30
C GLU A 105 -13.71 -8.91 -30.29
N VAL A 106 -14.97 -8.98 -29.84
CA VAL A 106 -16.17 -8.73 -30.65
C VAL A 106 -16.30 -7.27 -31.06
N ASP A 107 -15.97 -6.33 -30.18
CA ASP A 107 -16.05 -4.90 -30.49
C ASP A 107 -15.06 -4.52 -31.59
N ILE A 108 -13.86 -5.13 -31.57
CA ILE A 108 -12.85 -4.92 -32.61
C ILE A 108 -13.28 -5.56 -33.92
N LEU A 109 -13.73 -6.82 -33.89
CA LEU A 109 -14.25 -7.51 -35.07
C LEU A 109 -15.44 -6.79 -35.70
N SER A 110 -16.34 -6.25 -34.87
CA SER A 110 -17.47 -5.44 -35.30
C SER A 110 -17.00 -4.15 -36.00
N ALA A 111 -16.05 -3.42 -35.40
CA ALA A 111 -15.47 -2.22 -36.01
C ALA A 111 -14.76 -2.51 -37.34
N GLU A 112 -14.01 -3.62 -37.44
CA GLU A 112 -13.34 -4.06 -38.67
C GLU A 112 -14.33 -4.39 -39.79
N VAL A 113 -15.34 -5.22 -39.50
CA VAL A 113 -16.33 -5.66 -40.49
C VAL A 113 -17.22 -4.51 -40.95
N LEU A 114 -17.62 -3.63 -40.03
CA LEU A 114 -18.45 -2.46 -40.33
C LEU A 114 -17.67 -1.34 -41.03
N GLY A 115 -16.35 -1.26 -40.82
CA GLY A 115 -15.45 -0.32 -41.50
C GLY A 115 -15.13 -0.72 -42.96
N SER A 116 -15.44 -1.96 -43.36
CA SER A 116 -15.26 -2.44 -44.73
C SER A 116 -16.26 -1.82 -45.70
N GLU A 117 -15.84 -1.59 -46.95
CA GLU A 117 -16.70 -1.07 -48.02
C GLU A 117 -17.92 -1.97 -48.32
N ASN A 118 -17.80 -3.28 -48.08
CA ASN A 118 -18.88 -4.25 -48.21
C ASN A 118 -18.88 -5.25 -47.04
N PRO A 119 -19.61 -4.96 -45.95
CA PRO A 119 -19.63 -5.81 -44.75
C PRO A 119 -20.07 -7.25 -45.02
N SER A 120 -21.07 -7.47 -45.88
CA SER A 120 -21.63 -8.80 -46.22
C SER A 120 -20.65 -9.75 -46.90
N LYS A 121 -19.65 -9.21 -47.61
CA LYS A 121 -18.65 -10.01 -48.33
C LYS A 121 -17.34 -10.17 -47.55
N HIS A 122 -17.27 -9.62 -46.34
CA HIS A 122 -16.07 -9.70 -45.52
C HIS A 122 -15.86 -11.14 -45.03
N GLU A 123 -14.62 -11.63 -45.05
CA GLU A 123 -14.28 -13.02 -44.67
C GLU A 123 -14.76 -13.37 -43.25
N ARG A 124 -14.72 -12.40 -42.34
CA ARG A 124 -15.14 -12.55 -40.93
C ARG A 124 -16.60 -12.20 -40.64
N PHE A 125 -17.41 -11.90 -41.66
CA PHE A 125 -18.81 -11.47 -41.46
C PHE A 125 -19.63 -12.53 -40.71
N TRP A 126 -19.62 -13.77 -41.18
CA TRP A 126 -20.38 -14.85 -40.54
C TRP A 126 -19.82 -15.22 -39.17
N ASN A 127 -18.51 -15.09 -38.95
CA ASN A 127 -17.92 -15.28 -37.62
C ASN A 127 -18.44 -14.23 -36.64
N LEU A 128 -18.53 -12.96 -37.05
CA LEU A 128 -19.11 -11.90 -36.24
C LEU A 128 -20.59 -12.17 -35.93
N VAL A 129 -21.40 -12.54 -36.94
CA VAL A 129 -22.82 -12.85 -36.70
C VAL A 129 -22.98 -14.02 -35.73
N THR A 130 -22.18 -15.07 -35.88
CA THR A 130 -22.18 -16.21 -34.95
C THR A 130 -21.80 -15.78 -33.54
N ILE A 131 -20.73 -14.99 -33.37
CA ILE A 131 -20.32 -14.52 -32.04
C ILE A 131 -21.40 -13.65 -31.38
N LEU A 132 -22.05 -12.75 -32.13
CA LEU A 132 -23.15 -11.93 -31.61
C LEU A 132 -24.32 -12.81 -31.12
N VAL A 133 -24.63 -13.90 -31.83
CA VAL A 133 -25.63 -14.87 -31.39
C VAL A 133 -25.16 -15.64 -30.15
N LEU A 134 -23.91 -16.08 -30.09
CA LEU A 134 -23.34 -16.77 -28.93
C LEU A 134 -23.36 -15.90 -27.66
N GLN A 135 -23.12 -14.59 -27.78
CA GLN A 135 -23.21 -13.61 -26.70
C GLN A 135 -24.65 -13.13 -26.39
N GLY A 136 -25.65 -13.61 -27.13
CA GLY A 136 -27.05 -13.21 -26.96
C GLY A 136 -27.36 -11.76 -27.40
N GLN A 137 -26.50 -11.12 -28.21
CA GLN A 137 -26.75 -9.81 -28.83
C GLN A 137 -27.57 -9.97 -30.12
N LEU A 138 -28.78 -10.53 -29.96
CA LEU A 138 -29.63 -10.88 -31.11
C LEU A 138 -30.08 -9.68 -31.94
N ASP A 139 -30.21 -8.50 -31.35
CA ASP A 139 -30.57 -7.28 -32.08
C ASP A 139 -29.45 -6.81 -33.01
N GLU A 140 -28.19 -6.92 -32.59
CA GLU A 140 -27.02 -6.59 -33.41
C GLU A 140 -26.82 -7.64 -34.50
N ALA A 141 -26.98 -8.92 -34.17
CA ALA A 141 -26.97 -10.02 -35.15
C ALA A 141 -28.05 -9.81 -36.22
N ARG A 142 -29.27 -9.44 -35.83
CA ARG A 142 -30.38 -9.12 -36.75
C ARG A 142 -30.05 -7.94 -37.67
N GLN A 143 -29.41 -6.90 -37.15
CA GLN A 143 -28.96 -5.77 -37.97
C GLN A 143 -27.92 -6.22 -39.01
N MET A 144 -26.99 -7.10 -38.64
CA MET A 144 -26.03 -7.67 -39.57
C MET A 144 -26.70 -8.54 -40.63
N LEU A 145 -27.65 -9.40 -40.24
CA LEU A 145 -28.43 -10.22 -41.18
C LEU A 145 -29.26 -9.37 -42.16
N SER A 146 -29.74 -8.19 -41.74
CA SER A 146 -30.45 -7.29 -42.65
C SER A 146 -29.56 -6.77 -43.78
N LYS A 147 -28.27 -6.51 -43.50
CA LYS A 147 -27.29 -6.10 -44.51
C LYS A 147 -26.98 -7.21 -45.51
N GLU A 148 -27.00 -8.46 -45.05
CA GLU A 148 -26.88 -9.63 -45.94
C GLU A 148 -28.14 -9.82 -46.80
N ALA A 149 -29.32 -9.61 -46.22
CA ALA A 149 -30.58 -9.68 -46.96
C ALA A 149 -30.66 -8.62 -48.08
N ASP A 150 -30.09 -7.43 -47.85
CA ASP A 150 -30.01 -6.36 -48.85
C ASP A 150 -28.96 -6.66 -49.94
N ALA A 151 -27.87 -7.35 -49.59
CA ALA A 151 -26.80 -7.71 -50.52
C ALA A 151 -27.11 -8.95 -51.37
N SER A 152 -27.84 -9.91 -50.82
CA SER A 152 -28.19 -11.19 -51.45
C SER A 152 -29.70 -11.43 -51.45
N PRO A 153 -30.41 -11.15 -52.56
CA PRO A 153 -31.86 -11.33 -52.66
C PRO A 153 -32.32 -12.77 -52.48
N ALA A 154 -31.43 -13.75 -52.74
CA ALA A 154 -31.74 -15.17 -52.65
C ALA A 154 -31.84 -15.66 -51.20
N SER A 155 -31.04 -15.12 -50.29
CA SER A 155 -31.09 -15.41 -48.85
C SER A 155 -31.98 -14.44 -48.07
N ALA A 156 -32.46 -13.36 -48.70
CA ALA A 156 -33.24 -12.30 -48.04
C ALA A 156 -34.50 -12.79 -47.32
N GLY A 157 -35.23 -13.76 -47.90
CA GLY A 157 -36.42 -14.35 -47.27
C GLY A 157 -36.04 -15.12 -46.00
N THR A 158 -35.03 -15.97 -46.10
CA THR A 158 -34.54 -16.81 -44.99
C THR A 158 -33.90 -15.98 -43.88
N CYS A 159 -33.13 -14.93 -44.22
CA CYS A 159 -32.57 -13.98 -43.25
C CYS A 159 -33.66 -13.21 -42.49
N LYS A 160 -34.78 -12.86 -43.14
CA LYS A 160 -35.91 -12.21 -42.47
C LYS A 160 -36.59 -13.13 -41.48
N VAL A 161 -36.82 -14.40 -41.84
CA VAL A 161 -37.41 -15.40 -40.93
C VAL A 161 -36.52 -15.58 -39.70
N LEU A 162 -35.21 -15.78 -39.87
CA LEU A 162 -34.29 -15.90 -38.73
C LEU A 162 -34.23 -14.61 -37.90
N GLY A 163 -34.24 -13.45 -38.54
CA GLY A 163 -34.28 -12.16 -37.86
C GLY A 163 -35.57 -11.92 -37.07
N ASP A 164 -36.71 -12.43 -37.55
CA ASP A 164 -37.98 -12.39 -36.83
C ASP A 164 -37.93 -13.31 -35.61
N LEU A 165 -37.39 -14.53 -35.74
CA LEU A 165 -37.17 -15.45 -34.61
C LEU A 165 -36.25 -14.84 -33.54
N MET A 166 -35.19 -14.15 -33.97
CA MET A 166 -34.28 -13.43 -33.06
C MET A 166 -35.00 -12.32 -32.28
N ARG A 167 -35.89 -11.57 -32.95
CA ARG A 167 -36.67 -10.49 -32.31
C ARG A 167 -37.70 -11.02 -31.31
N THR A 168 -38.28 -12.19 -31.58
CA THR A 168 -39.30 -12.79 -30.71
C THR A 168 -38.72 -13.56 -29.52
N MET A 169 -37.39 -13.68 -29.42
CA MET A 169 -36.74 -14.37 -28.30
C MET A 169 -37.19 -13.77 -26.96
N PRO A 170 -37.73 -14.57 -26.02
CA PRO A 170 -38.14 -14.08 -24.72
C PRO A 170 -36.94 -13.69 -23.85
N ILE A 171 -36.89 -12.44 -23.39
CA ILE A 171 -35.87 -11.93 -22.46
C ILE A 171 -36.57 -11.34 -21.23
N LEU A 172 -36.03 -11.61 -20.04
CA LEU A 172 -36.50 -11.00 -18.80
C LEU A 172 -36.20 -9.50 -18.80
N SER A 173 -37.26 -8.68 -18.81
CA SER A 173 -37.12 -7.23 -18.67
C SER A 173 -37.18 -6.82 -17.20
N PRO A 174 -36.21 -6.06 -16.66
CA PRO A 174 -36.11 -5.73 -15.23
C PRO A 174 -37.27 -4.92 -14.63
N GLY A 175 -38.23 -4.45 -15.45
CA GLY A 175 -39.41 -3.70 -15.02
C GLY A 175 -40.75 -4.44 -15.20
N ASN A 176 -40.75 -5.66 -15.73
CA ASN A 176 -41.98 -6.40 -16.00
C ASN A 176 -42.28 -7.40 -14.88
N THR A 177 -43.54 -7.48 -14.43
CA THR A 177 -44.02 -8.46 -13.44
C THR A 177 -44.18 -9.87 -14.02
N GLN A 178 -43.39 -10.24 -15.04
CA GLN A 178 -43.48 -11.58 -15.64
C GLN A 178 -42.96 -12.61 -14.65
N THR A 179 -43.72 -13.69 -14.46
CA THR A 179 -43.28 -14.80 -13.63
C THR A 179 -42.26 -15.66 -14.39
N LEU A 180 -41.38 -16.37 -13.69
CA LEU A 180 -40.42 -17.28 -14.32
C LEU A 180 -41.12 -18.38 -15.14
N THR A 181 -42.30 -18.82 -14.72
CA THR A 181 -43.12 -19.80 -15.45
C THR A 181 -43.67 -19.22 -16.75
N GLU A 182 -44.10 -17.97 -16.77
CA GLU A 182 -44.53 -17.30 -18.01
C GLU A 182 -43.39 -17.13 -19.01
N LEU A 183 -42.18 -16.82 -18.52
CA LEU A 183 -41.00 -16.77 -19.36
C LEU A 183 -40.69 -18.14 -19.97
N GLU A 184 -40.65 -19.18 -19.13
CA GLU A 184 -40.37 -20.56 -19.55
C GLU A 184 -41.36 -21.01 -20.64
N LEU A 185 -42.66 -20.75 -20.47
CA LEU A 185 -43.68 -21.10 -21.46
C LEU A 185 -43.50 -20.37 -22.79
N LYS A 186 -43.19 -19.05 -22.75
CA LYS A 186 -42.90 -18.28 -23.98
C LYS A 186 -41.63 -18.79 -24.65
N TRP A 187 -40.63 -19.15 -23.85
CA TRP A 187 -39.36 -19.65 -24.35
C TRP A 187 -39.53 -21.02 -25.01
N GLN A 188 -40.29 -21.93 -24.40
CA GLN A 188 -40.63 -23.23 -24.99
C GLN A 188 -41.38 -23.06 -26.32
N HIS A 189 -42.37 -22.16 -26.35
CA HIS A 189 -43.09 -21.88 -27.60
C HIS A 189 -42.18 -21.34 -28.71
N TRP A 190 -41.30 -20.40 -28.36
CA TRP A 190 -40.30 -19.88 -29.29
C TRP A 190 -39.32 -20.97 -29.77
N HIS A 191 -38.89 -21.85 -28.87
CA HIS A 191 -38.00 -22.96 -29.18
C HIS A 191 -38.66 -23.96 -30.15
N GLU A 192 -39.94 -24.29 -29.94
CA GLU A 192 -40.74 -25.10 -30.87
C GLU A 192 -40.89 -24.45 -32.26
N GLU A 193 -41.01 -23.12 -32.34
CA GLU A 193 -41.05 -22.40 -33.62
C GLU A 193 -39.71 -22.48 -34.37
N CYS A 194 -38.59 -22.29 -33.66
CA CYS A 194 -37.25 -22.50 -34.22
C CYS A 194 -37.07 -23.93 -34.73
N GLU A 195 -37.55 -24.92 -33.98
CA GLU A 195 -37.43 -26.34 -34.35
C GLU A 195 -38.26 -26.64 -35.60
N ARG A 196 -39.50 -26.13 -35.68
CA ARG A 196 -40.37 -26.28 -36.84
C ARG A 196 -39.73 -25.73 -38.10
N HIS A 197 -39.14 -24.53 -38.04
CA HIS A 197 -38.48 -23.93 -39.20
C HIS A 197 -37.25 -24.72 -39.67
N LEU A 198 -36.55 -25.38 -38.75
CA LEU A 198 -35.44 -26.28 -39.08
C LEU A 198 -35.92 -27.59 -39.72
N GLN A 199 -36.97 -28.21 -39.16
CA GLN A 199 -37.59 -29.43 -39.70
C GLN A 199 -38.21 -29.21 -41.09
N ASP A 200 -38.81 -28.05 -41.33
CA ASP A 200 -39.37 -27.65 -42.63
C ASP A 200 -38.28 -27.38 -43.69
N GLY A 201 -37.00 -27.40 -43.32
CA GLY A 201 -35.89 -27.17 -44.25
C GLY A 201 -35.77 -25.73 -44.74
N THR A 202 -36.36 -24.77 -44.01
CA THR A 202 -36.41 -23.33 -44.38
C THR A 202 -35.00 -22.76 -44.63
N PHE A 203 -34.00 -23.27 -43.91
CA PHE A 203 -32.61 -22.80 -43.93
C PHE A 203 -31.68 -23.63 -44.84
N ALA A 204 -32.17 -24.68 -45.51
CA ALA A 204 -31.34 -25.61 -46.29
C ALA A 204 -30.56 -24.94 -47.45
N SER A 205 -30.99 -23.75 -47.88
CA SER A 205 -30.31 -22.96 -48.92
C SER A 205 -29.00 -22.30 -48.45
N SER A 206 -28.79 -22.19 -47.14
CA SER A 206 -27.63 -21.50 -46.56
C SER A 206 -27.16 -22.22 -45.28
N PRO A 207 -26.00 -22.90 -45.32
CA PRO A 207 -25.53 -23.68 -44.17
C PRO A 207 -25.24 -22.81 -42.95
N HIS A 208 -24.83 -21.55 -43.14
CA HIS A 208 -24.57 -20.62 -42.04
C HIS A 208 -25.85 -20.28 -41.26
N LEU A 209 -26.99 -20.01 -41.93
CA LEU A 209 -28.25 -19.73 -41.24
C LEU A 209 -28.81 -20.98 -40.55
N GLU A 210 -28.60 -22.15 -41.14
CA GLU A 210 -28.95 -23.42 -40.51
C GLU A 210 -28.15 -23.65 -39.22
N THR A 211 -26.84 -23.39 -39.24
CA THR A 211 -25.98 -23.45 -38.05
C THR A 211 -26.42 -22.45 -36.98
N LEU A 212 -26.77 -21.20 -37.36
CA LEU A 212 -27.28 -20.21 -36.41
C LEU A 212 -28.60 -20.65 -35.77
N CYS A 213 -29.51 -21.25 -36.55
CA CYS A 213 -30.75 -21.80 -36.02
C CYS A 213 -30.49 -22.99 -35.07
N LYS A 214 -29.55 -23.89 -35.39
CA LYS A 214 -29.12 -24.98 -34.50
C LYS A 214 -28.51 -24.46 -33.19
N ILE A 215 -27.72 -23.39 -33.25
CA ILE A 215 -27.18 -22.69 -32.07
C ILE A 215 -28.31 -22.12 -31.22
N MET A 216 -29.30 -21.45 -31.82
CA MET A 216 -30.47 -20.90 -31.10
C MET A 216 -31.35 -21.98 -30.45
N LEU A 217 -31.35 -23.20 -31.00
CA LEU A 217 -32.00 -24.37 -30.41
C LEU A 217 -31.20 -25.01 -29.26
N GLY A 218 -29.96 -24.56 -29.04
CA GLY A 218 -29.09 -25.12 -28.01
C GLY A 218 -28.51 -26.49 -28.38
N ASP A 219 -28.37 -26.80 -29.67
CA ASP A 219 -27.72 -28.03 -30.14
C ASP A 219 -26.24 -28.06 -29.70
N GLU A 220 -25.90 -29.00 -28.83
CA GLU A 220 -24.57 -29.10 -28.22
C GLU A 220 -23.48 -29.36 -29.27
N GLU A 221 -23.75 -30.14 -30.32
CA GLU A 221 -22.79 -30.40 -31.38
C GLU A 221 -22.52 -29.13 -32.22
N ALA A 222 -23.57 -28.37 -32.52
CA ALA A 222 -23.45 -27.11 -33.26
C ALA A 222 -22.67 -26.04 -32.47
N LEU A 223 -22.90 -25.97 -31.16
CA LEU A 223 -22.15 -25.07 -30.26
C LEU A 223 -20.67 -25.48 -30.15
N LEU A 224 -20.39 -26.78 -29.97
CA LEU A 224 -19.02 -27.31 -29.94
C LEU A 224 -18.29 -27.12 -31.27
N GLY A 225 -19.01 -27.17 -32.40
CA GLY A 225 -18.48 -26.84 -33.71
C GLY A 225 -17.95 -25.40 -33.84
N GLN A 226 -18.37 -24.49 -32.95
CA GLN A 226 -17.91 -23.09 -32.89
C GLN A 226 -16.92 -22.84 -31.74
N LYS A 227 -16.23 -23.88 -31.23
CA LYS A 227 -15.28 -23.79 -30.11
C LYS A 227 -14.22 -22.69 -30.29
N GLU A 228 -13.69 -22.50 -31.50
CA GLU A 228 -12.68 -21.47 -31.79
C GLU A 228 -13.22 -20.05 -31.58
N LEU A 229 -14.50 -19.81 -31.89
CA LEU A 229 -15.16 -18.50 -31.74
C LEU A 229 -15.58 -18.21 -30.29
N LEU A 230 -15.87 -19.24 -29.50
CA LEU A 230 -16.20 -19.10 -28.08
C LEU A 230 -14.94 -18.79 -27.25
N SER A 231 -13.80 -19.31 -27.68
CA SER A 231 -12.46 -19.24 -27.07
C SER A 231 -12.33 -19.89 -25.69
N ASN A 232 -13.33 -19.71 -24.81
CA ASN A 232 -13.32 -20.15 -23.42
C ASN A 232 -14.56 -20.97 -23.05
N TRP A 233 -14.41 -21.90 -22.11
CA TRP A 233 -15.49 -22.79 -21.67
C TRP A 233 -16.61 -22.06 -20.92
N TYR A 234 -16.31 -20.95 -20.24
CA TYR A 234 -17.33 -20.18 -19.52
C TYR A 234 -18.21 -19.36 -20.47
N HIS A 235 -17.71 -18.97 -21.65
CA HIS A 235 -18.54 -18.41 -22.72
C HIS A 235 -19.51 -19.49 -23.23
N PHE A 236 -18.99 -20.70 -23.49
CA PHE A 236 -19.81 -21.86 -23.85
C PHE A 236 -20.89 -22.17 -22.81
N LEU A 237 -20.54 -22.15 -21.52
CA LEU A 237 -21.49 -22.33 -20.41
C LEU A 237 -22.65 -21.33 -20.49
N VAL A 238 -22.36 -20.02 -20.57
CA VAL A 238 -23.41 -18.99 -20.57
C VAL A 238 -24.27 -19.08 -21.82
N THR A 239 -23.70 -19.36 -22.99
CA THR A 239 -24.46 -19.60 -24.22
C THR A 239 -25.38 -20.82 -24.10
N ARG A 240 -24.90 -21.92 -23.52
CA ARG A 240 -25.70 -23.13 -23.27
C ARG A 240 -26.84 -22.85 -22.28
N LEU A 241 -26.60 -22.05 -21.24
CA LEU A 241 -27.66 -21.63 -20.33
C LEU A 241 -28.71 -20.77 -21.04
N LEU A 242 -28.29 -19.86 -21.93
CA LEU A 242 -29.20 -19.00 -22.70
C LEU A 242 -30.15 -19.77 -23.63
N TYR A 243 -29.63 -20.76 -24.36
CA TYR A 243 -30.40 -21.50 -25.38
C TYR A 243 -30.92 -22.86 -24.94
N SER A 244 -30.63 -23.32 -23.72
CA SER A 244 -31.14 -24.59 -23.21
C SER A 244 -31.83 -24.48 -21.85
N HIS A 245 -31.43 -23.54 -20.99
CA HIS A 245 -31.90 -23.47 -19.60
C HIS A 245 -32.06 -22.02 -19.10
N PRO A 246 -33.03 -21.24 -19.62
CA PRO A 246 -33.17 -19.81 -19.33
C PRO A 246 -33.54 -19.49 -17.86
N THR A 247 -34.09 -20.48 -17.14
CA THR A 247 -34.56 -20.33 -15.75
C THR A 247 -33.65 -20.99 -14.72
N VAL A 248 -32.37 -21.20 -15.05
CA VAL A 248 -31.37 -21.83 -14.18
C VAL A 248 -31.31 -21.21 -12.79
N LYS A 249 -31.30 -22.07 -11.76
CA LYS A 249 -31.14 -21.67 -10.37
C LYS A 249 -29.66 -21.62 -9.98
N PRO A 250 -29.26 -20.72 -9.05
CA PRO A 250 -27.89 -20.68 -8.53
C PRO A 250 -27.37 -22.05 -8.06
N THR A 251 -28.21 -22.85 -7.39
CA THR A 251 -27.84 -24.17 -6.85
C THR A 251 -27.50 -25.21 -7.91
N GLU A 252 -27.98 -25.04 -9.14
CA GLU A 252 -27.78 -25.99 -10.24
C GLU A 252 -26.62 -25.55 -11.15
N LEU A 253 -26.10 -24.34 -10.96
CA LEU A 253 -25.11 -23.72 -11.83
C LEU A 253 -23.80 -24.52 -11.90
N HIS A 254 -23.35 -25.09 -10.77
CA HIS A 254 -22.18 -25.95 -10.72
C HIS A 254 -22.29 -27.17 -11.66
N PHE A 255 -23.45 -27.83 -11.70
CA PHE A 255 -23.65 -29.01 -12.54
C PHE A 255 -23.46 -28.67 -14.03
N TYR A 256 -24.07 -27.56 -14.47
CA TYR A 256 -23.91 -27.08 -15.84
C TYR A 256 -22.48 -26.63 -16.12
N ALA A 257 -21.82 -25.96 -15.17
CA ALA A 257 -20.44 -25.51 -15.29
C ALA A 257 -19.47 -26.68 -15.48
N GLN A 258 -19.57 -27.72 -14.64
CA GLN A 258 -18.74 -28.92 -14.73
C GLN A 258 -18.96 -29.64 -16.07
N SER A 259 -20.23 -29.87 -16.43
CA SER A 259 -20.57 -30.50 -17.71
C SER A 259 -20.04 -29.70 -18.92
N SER A 260 -20.12 -28.37 -18.86
CA SER A 260 -19.60 -27.51 -19.93
C SER A 260 -18.07 -27.49 -19.99
N LEU A 261 -17.38 -27.52 -18.85
CA LEU A 261 -15.93 -27.63 -18.80
C LEU A 261 -15.45 -28.95 -19.41
N ASP A 262 -16.07 -30.07 -19.02
CA ASP A 262 -15.71 -31.41 -19.49
C ASP A 262 -15.90 -31.54 -21.01
N LEU A 263 -17.04 -31.05 -21.53
CA LEU A 263 -17.33 -31.03 -22.97
C LEU A 263 -16.37 -30.12 -23.74
N PHE A 264 -16.03 -28.95 -23.18
CA PHE A 264 -15.17 -27.98 -23.87
C PHE A 264 -13.71 -28.42 -23.90
N LEU A 265 -13.16 -28.96 -22.80
CA LEU A 265 -11.77 -29.42 -22.73
C LEU A 265 -11.55 -30.76 -23.43
N GLY A 266 -12.60 -31.56 -23.62
CA GLY A 266 -12.55 -32.79 -24.41
C GLY A 266 -11.64 -33.88 -23.82
N GLY A 267 -11.46 -33.90 -22.50
CA GLY A 267 -10.66 -34.91 -21.77
C GLY A 267 -9.13 -34.84 -21.94
N ASP A 268 -8.62 -34.18 -22.97
CA ASP A 268 -7.18 -34.15 -23.31
C ASP A 268 -6.42 -32.97 -22.69
N SER A 269 -7.12 -31.90 -22.30
CA SER A 269 -6.51 -30.70 -21.71
C SER A 269 -6.83 -30.59 -20.22
N SER A 270 -5.81 -30.39 -19.39
CA SER A 270 -5.99 -30.10 -17.97
C SER A 270 -6.55 -28.69 -17.76
N PRO A 271 -7.49 -28.47 -16.81
CA PRO A 271 -8.00 -27.15 -16.49
C PRO A 271 -6.88 -26.22 -16.01
N GLU A 272 -6.93 -24.96 -16.43
CA GLU A 272 -6.00 -23.94 -15.99
C GLU A 272 -6.27 -23.52 -14.53
N PRO A 273 -5.31 -22.89 -13.82
CA PRO A 273 -5.54 -22.40 -12.46
C PRO A 273 -6.74 -21.44 -12.35
N LEU A 274 -7.01 -20.65 -13.39
CA LEU A 274 -8.18 -19.78 -13.46
C LEU A 274 -9.48 -20.59 -13.51
N ASP A 275 -9.51 -21.68 -14.27
CA ASP A 275 -10.70 -22.54 -14.39
C ASP A 275 -11.06 -23.15 -13.04
N ASN A 276 -10.07 -23.58 -12.26
CA ASN A 276 -10.29 -24.10 -10.91
C ASN A 276 -10.90 -23.04 -9.97
N ILE A 277 -10.50 -21.77 -10.11
CA ILE A 277 -11.08 -20.66 -9.33
C ILE A 277 -12.54 -20.42 -9.74
N LEU A 278 -12.82 -20.36 -11.05
CA LEU A 278 -14.17 -20.13 -11.56
C LEU A 278 -15.11 -21.29 -11.18
N MET A 279 -14.62 -22.54 -11.27
CA MET A 279 -15.36 -23.72 -10.83
C MET A 279 -15.68 -23.67 -9.34
N ALA A 280 -14.71 -23.34 -8.49
CA ALA A 280 -14.95 -23.16 -7.05
C ALA A 280 -15.98 -22.05 -6.77
N ALA A 281 -15.98 -20.97 -7.57
CA ALA A 281 -16.99 -19.92 -7.46
C ALA A 281 -18.39 -20.43 -7.83
N PHE A 282 -18.52 -21.22 -8.91
CA PHE A 282 -19.78 -21.85 -9.30
C PHE A 282 -20.27 -22.94 -8.31
N GLU A 283 -19.35 -23.59 -7.58
CA GLU A 283 -19.65 -24.49 -6.45
C GLU A 283 -20.11 -23.74 -5.19
N PHE A 284 -20.01 -22.41 -5.18
CA PHE A 284 -20.22 -21.57 -4.01
C PHE A 284 -19.23 -21.86 -2.86
N ASP A 285 -18.06 -22.46 -3.14
CA ASP A 285 -17.00 -22.66 -2.15
C ASP A 285 -16.06 -21.44 -2.09
N ILE A 286 -16.46 -20.49 -1.25
CA ILE A 286 -15.70 -19.26 -1.01
C ILE A 286 -14.28 -19.53 -0.49
N HIS A 287 -14.09 -20.55 0.34
CA HIS A 287 -12.78 -20.84 0.94
C HIS A 287 -11.80 -21.35 -0.11
N GLN A 288 -12.27 -22.21 -1.01
CA GLN A 288 -11.47 -22.70 -2.13
C GLN A 288 -11.16 -21.58 -3.13
N VAL A 289 -12.09 -20.67 -3.42
CA VAL A 289 -11.83 -19.47 -4.24
C VAL A 289 -10.68 -18.63 -3.65
N ILE A 290 -10.74 -18.29 -2.35
CA ILE A 290 -9.69 -17.50 -1.68
C ILE A 290 -8.34 -18.21 -1.73
N LYS A 291 -8.32 -19.52 -1.48
CA LYS A 291 -7.10 -20.34 -1.49
C LYS A 291 -6.48 -20.39 -2.89
N GLU A 292 -7.25 -20.75 -3.91
CA GLU A 292 -6.72 -20.87 -5.28
C GLU A 292 -6.31 -19.50 -5.84
N CYS A 293 -7.03 -18.41 -5.53
CA CYS A 293 -6.60 -17.05 -5.89
C CYS A 293 -5.25 -16.69 -5.28
N SER A 294 -4.97 -17.12 -4.04
CA SER A 294 -3.69 -16.86 -3.37
C SER A 294 -2.51 -17.57 -4.03
N ILE A 295 -2.75 -18.76 -4.58
CA ILE A 295 -1.73 -19.60 -5.22
C ILE A 295 -1.53 -19.15 -6.68
N ALA A 296 -2.61 -19.06 -7.45
CA ALA A 296 -2.58 -18.84 -8.89
C ALA A 296 -2.14 -17.42 -9.27
N LEU A 297 -2.70 -16.39 -8.61
CA LEU A 297 -2.44 -15.00 -8.98
C LEU A 297 -1.18 -14.44 -8.32
N SER A 298 -0.72 -15.07 -7.23
CA SER A 298 0.33 -14.52 -6.35
C SER A 298 0.07 -13.06 -5.90
N ASN A 299 -1.18 -12.59 -6.03
CA ASN A 299 -1.60 -11.22 -5.73
C ASN A 299 -2.35 -11.19 -4.40
N TRP A 300 -1.57 -11.06 -3.35
CA TRP A 300 -1.99 -10.96 -1.96
C TRP A 300 -2.89 -9.75 -1.66
N TRP A 301 -2.77 -8.67 -2.43
CA TRP A 301 -3.65 -7.50 -2.32
C TRP A 301 -5.09 -7.83 -2.74
N PHE A 302 -5.24 -8.50 -3.89
CA PHE A 302 -6.54 -8.96 -4.38
C PHE A 302 -7.24 -9.87 -3.36
N VAL A 303 -6.51 -10.88 -2.86
CA VAL A 303 -7.06 -11.85 -1.89
C VAL A 303 -7.48 -11.16 -0.60
N ALA A 304 -6.70 -10.20 -0.10
CA ALA A 304 -7.04 -9.45 1.10
C ALA A 304 -8.36 -8.66 0.92
N HIS A 305 -8.49 -7.91 -0.18
CA HIS A 305 -9.71 -7.13 -0.44
C HIS A 305 -10.93 -7.98 -0.76
N LEU A 306 -10.76 -9.09 -1.48
CA LEU A 306 -11.86 -10.01 -1.76
C LEU A 306 -12.35 -10.65 -0.46
N THR A 307 -11.43 -11.11 0.39
CA THR A 307 -11.76 -11.68 1.69
C THR A 307 -12.46 -10.67 2.60
N ASP A 308 -11.94 -9.43 2.65
CA ASP A 308 -12.53 -8.33 3.42
C ASP A 308 -13.95 -7.99 2.96
N LEU A 309 -14.17 -7.92 1.64
CA LEU A 309 -15.49 -7.69 1.07
C LEU A 309 -16.48 -8.82 1.41
N LEU A 310 -16.05 -10.06 1.32
CA LEU A 310 -16.87 -11.24 1.64
C LEU A 310 -17.16 -11.36 3.14
N ASP A 311 -16.22 -10.96 4.00
CA ASP A 311 -16.41 -10.86 5.45
C ASP A 311 -17.44 -9.78 5.80
N HIS A 312 -17.36 -8.61 5.14
CA HIS A 312 -18.36 -7.55 5.28
C HIS A 312 -19.76 -7.97 4.78
N CYS A 313 -19.84 -8.86 3.79
CA CYS A 313 -21.08 -9.52 3.38
C CYS A 313 -21.58 -10.58 4.37
N LYS A 314 -20.83 -10.86 5.45
CA LYS A 314 -21.09 -11.90 6.47
C LYS A 314 -21.15 -13.33 5.91
N LEU A 315 -20.51 -13.56 4.78
CA LEU A 315 -20.46 -14.87 4.15
C LEU A 315 -19.39 -15.77 4.79
N LEU A 316 -18.38 -15.16 5.39
CA LEU A 316 -17.35 -15.85 6.15
C LEU A 316 -17.81 -15.97 7.61
N GLN A 317 -18.04 -17.19 8.07
CA GLN A 317 -18.23 -17.46 9.49
C GLN A 317 -16.86 -17.50 10.15
N SER A 318 -16.66 -16.69 11.18
CA SER A 318 -15.41 -16.52 11.93
C SER A 318 -14.89 -17.80 12.61
N HIS A 319 -15.63 -18.91 12.56
CA HIS A 319 -15.30 -20.14 13.27
C HIS A 319 -14.43 -21.15 12.50
N ASN A 320 -14.21 -21.00 11.19
CA ASN A 320 -13.50 -22.03 10.40
C ASN A 320 -12.29 -21.55 9.57
N LEU A 321 -11.91 -20.28 9.66
CA LEU A 321 -10.71 -19.77 8.96
C LEU A 321 -9.39 -20.07 9.71
N TYR A 322 -9.29 -21.22 10.38
CA TYR A 322 -8.00 -21.78 10.76
C TYR A 322 -7.34 -22.37 9.50
N PHE A 323 -6.77 -21.51 8.65
CA PHE A 323 -5.90 -21.92 7.56
C PHE A 323 -4.80 -22.83 8.12
N GLN A 324 -4.93 -24.13 7.90
CA GLN A 324 -3.94 -25.16 8.23
C GLN A 324 -2.76 -25.12 7.24
N CYS A 325 -2.14 -23.96 7.11
CA CYS A 325 -0.78 -23.86 6.59
C CYS A 325 0.15 -23.57 7.78
N GLN A 326 0.65 -24.62 8.43
CA GLN A 326 1.88 -24.57 9.23
C GLN A 326 3.04 -25.17 8.40
N PRO A 327 4.33 -24.85 8.67
CA PRO A 327 4.92 -24.28 9.92
C PRO A 327 6.01 -23.18 9.68
N PRO A 328 6.79 -22.67 10.70
CA PRO A 328 6.67 -22.78 12.16
C PRO A 328 6.53 -21.43 12.92
N LYS A 329 5.87 -21.50 14.08
CA LYS A 329 6.02 -20.63 15.27
C LYS A 329 5.76 -19.12 15.11
N LEU A 330 4.50 -18.73 15.30
CA LEU A 330 4.05 -17.77 16.33
C LEU A 330 2.50 -17.80 16.34
N PRO A 331 1.85 -18.12 17.47
CA PRO A 331 0.40 -18.29 17.51
C PRO A 331 -0.30 -16.93 17.58
N GLY A 332 -1.33 -16.72 16.75
CA GLY A 332 -2.31 -15.62 16.89
C GLY A 332 -2.35 -14.61 15.75
N TRP A 333 -2.59 -15.05 14.50
CA TRP A 333 -2.71 -14.14 13.36
C TRP A 333 -3.92 -14.47 12.47
N PRO A 334 -4.80 -13.50 12.14
CA PRO A 334 -5.95 -13.71 11.26
C PRO A 334 -5.51 -13.82 9.80
N PRO A 335 -6.18 -14.68 9.00
CA PRO A 335 -5.83 -14.95 7.60
C PRO A 335 -5.69 -13.70 6.71
N GLY A 336 -6.40 -12.61 7.01
CA GLY A 336 -6.41 -11.41 6.17
C GLY A 336 -5.16 -10.51 6.25
N LEU A 337 -4.26 -10.71 7.23
CA LEU A 337 -3.15 -9.78 7.48
C LEU A 337 -1.75 -10.30 7.08
N GLN A 338 -1.59 -11.62 6.83
CA GLN A 338 -0.35 -12.17 6.25
C GLN A 338 0.03 -11.56 4.87
N PRO A 339 -0.95 -11.21 4.01
CA PRO A 339 -0.71 -10.65 2.68
C PRO A 339 -0.02 -9.26 2.66
N LEU A 340 -0.03 -8.49 3.76
CA LEU A 340 0.46 -7.10 3.78
C LEU A 340 1.98 -6.95 4.00
N ARG A 341 2.68 -8.04 4.36
CA ARG A 341 4.11 -8.01 4.66
C ARG A 341 4.97 -7.49 3.48
N PRO A 342 4.69 -7.83 2.20
CA PRO A 342 5.39 -7.26 1.06
C PRO A 342 5.02 -5.79 0.77
N VAL A 343 3.76 -5.39 1.03
CA VAL A 343 3.25 -4.02 0.72
C VAL A 343 3.95 -2.96 1.59
N LEU A 344 4.31 -3.31 2.82
CA LEU A 344 5.06 -2.43 3.73
C LEU A 344 6.52 -2.20 3.31
N HIS A 345 7.08 -3.07 2.46
CA HIS A 345 8.44 -2.94 1.95
C HIS A 345 8.51 -2.05 0.69
N LEU A 346 7.38 -1.73 0.05
CA LEU A 346 7.34 -0.86 -1.11
C LEU A 346 7.48 0.61 -0.67
N CYS A 347 8.42 1.33 -1.28
CA CYS A 347 8.93 2.63 -0.83
C CYS A 347 7.87 3.74 -0.63
N SER A 348 6.69 3.63 -1.25
CA SER A 348 5.61 4.64 -1.22
C SER A 348 4.31 4.19 -0.55
N LEU A 349 4.05 2.88 -0.39
CA LEU A 349 2.74 2.35 0.03
C LEU A 349 2.62 2.07 1.53
N TRP A 350 3.71 2.21 2.28
CA TRP A 350 3.73 1.97 3.73
C TRP A 350 2.72 2.83 4.51
N GLN A 351 2.33 4.02 4.00
CA GLN A 351 1.28 4.85 4.61
C GLN A 351 -0.09 4.18 4.53
N LEU A 352 -0.45 3.66 3.36
CA LEU A 352 -1.68 2.89 3.19
C LEU A 352 -1.65 1.64 4.07
N GLY A 353 -0.48 1.01 4.21
CA GLY A 353 -0.30 -0.11 5.13
C GLY A 353 -0.57 0.28 6.60
N VAL A 354 -0.11 1.46 7.04
CA VAL A 354 -0.43 1.98 8.39
C VAL A 354 -1.93 2.21 8.54
N ASP A 355 -2.56 2.86 7.56
CA ASP A 355 -4.00 3.11 7.59
C ASP A 355 -4.77 1.79 7.62
N TYR A 356 -4.35 0.77 6.87
CA TYR A 356 -4.95 -0.57 6.90
C TYR A 356 -4.88 -1.22 8.29
N PHE A 357 -3.72 -1.10 8.96
CA PHE A 357 -3.59 -1.59 10.33
C PHE A 357 -4.46 -0.84 11.32
N ASP A 358 -4.68 0.47 11.15
CA ASP A 358 -5.59 1.23 12.02
C ASP A 358 -7.05 0.77 11.90
N HIS A 359 -7.46 0.34 10.71
CA HIS A 359 -8.81 -0.19 10.48
C HIS A 359 -8.98 -1.63 10.99
N CYS A 360 -7.89 -2.33 11.35
CA CYS A 360 -7.96 -3.67 11.89
C CYS A 360 -8.12 -3.65 13.44
N PRO A 361 -9.27 -4.12 13.98
CA PRO A 361 -9.61 -3.91 15.38
C PRO A 361 -8.80 -4.74 16.39
N GLU A 362 -8.41 -5.98 16.05
CA GLU A 362 -7.84 -6.90 17.04
C GLU A 362 -6.32 -6.91 17.10
N LEU A 363 -5.65 -6.96 15.94
CA LEU A 363 -4.19 -7.15 15.85
C LEU A 363 -3.47 -6.06 15.09
N GLY A 364 -4.21 -5.06 14.59
CA GLY A 364 -3.66 -3.95 13.81
C GLY A 364 -2.54 -3.21 14.54
N ARG A 365 -2.80 -2.80 15.79
CA ARG A 365 -1.84 -2.04 16.60
C ARG A 365 -0.55 -2.81 16.89
N VAL A 366 -0.66 -4.05 17.39
CA VAL A 366 0.52 -4.88 17.71
C VAL A 366 1.34 -5.15 16.45
N SER A 367 0.67 -5.38 15.33
CA SER A 367 1.32 -5.58 14.04
C SER A 367 2.03 -4.34 13.54
N LEU A 368 1.40 -3.17 13.67
CA LEU A 368 1.99 -1.89 13.30
C LEU A 368 3.25 -1.61 14.12
N GLU A 369 3.20 -1.84 15.44
CA GLU A 369 4.34 -1.69 16.35
C GLU A 369 5.55 -2.53 15.92
N LEU A 370 5.33 -3.75 15.41
CA LEU A 370 6.41 -4.64 14.94
C LEU A 370 6.96 -4.27 13.55
N HIS A 371 6.12 -3.72 12.67
CA HIS A 371 6.51 -3.46 11.28
C HIS A 371 7.04 -2.05 11.05
N ILE A 372 6.59 -1.05 11.83
CA ILE A 372 6.96 0.35 11.64
C ILE A 372 8.49 0.55 11.76
N GLU A 373 9.14 -0.20 12.65
CA GLU A 373 10.60 -0.14 12.86
C GLU A 373 11.39 -0.71 11.68
N ARG A 374 10.77 -1.56 10.86
CA ARG A 374 11.41 -2.21 9.71
C ARG A 374 11.33 -1.37 8.43
N ILE A 375 10.59 -0.26 8.45
CA ILE A 375 10.44 0.60 7.28
C ILE A 375 11.82 1.18 6.91
N PRO A 376 12.27 1.06 5.65
CA PRO A 376 13.57 1.58 5.24
C PRO A 376 13.59 3.12 5.30
N LEU A 377 14.37 3.66 6.24
CA LEU A 377 14.57 5.09 6.49
C LEU A 377 15.77 5.62 5.68
N ASN A 378 15.55 5.76 4.37
CA ASN A 378 16.58 6.21 3.44
C ASN A 378 16.79 7.73 3.49
N THR A 379 15.72 8.50 3.70
CA THR A 379 15.73 9.97 3.73
C THR A 379 15.23 10.50 5.08
N GLU A 380 15.73 11.68 5.47
CA GLU A 380 15.32 12.36 6.70
C GLU A 380 13.83 12.76 6.67
N GLN A 381 13.33 13.19 5.52
CA GLN A 381 11.90 13.49 5.34
C GLN A 381 11.01 12.27 5.61
N LYS A 382 11.41 11.09 5.13
CA LYS A 382 10.66 9.85 5.38
C LYS A 382 10.70 9.49 6.87
N ALA A 383 11.84 9.65 7.54
CA ALA A 383 11.98 9.45 8.97
C ALA A 383 11.06 10.38 9.78
N LEU A 384 11.04 11.68 9.47
CA LEU A 384 10.14 12.64 10.11
C LEU A 384 8.67 12.30 9.91
N LYS A 385 8.29 11.81 8.72
CA LYS A 385 6.92 11.38 8.44
C LYS A 385 6.52 10.15 9.26
N VAL A 386 7.39 9.15 9.34
CA VAL A 386 7.17 7.96 10.18
C VAL A 386 7.03 8.35 11.65
N LEU A 387 7.93 9.20 12.16
CA LEU A 387 7.87 9.65 13.54
C LEU A 387 6.59 10.42 13.87
N ARG A 388 6.13 11.31 12.97
CA ARG A 388 4.87 12.02 13.14
C ARG A 388 3.67 11.06 13.25
N ILE A 389 3.66 10.02 12.42
CA ILE A 389 2.62 8.97 12.44
C ILE A 389 2.63 8.21 13.77
N CYS A 390 3.82 7.85 14.28
CA CYS A 390 3.98 7.20 15.58
C CYS A 390 3.56 8.12 16.75
N GLU A 391 3.90 9.41 16.68
CA GLU A 391 3.53 10.40 17.70
C GLU A 391 2.03 10.62 17.77
N GLN A 392 1.35 10.72 16.61
CA GLN A 392 -0.11 10.80 16.53
C GLN A 392 -0.81 9.60 17.16
N ARG A 393 -0.18 8.41 17.10
CA ARG A 393 -0.70 7.14 17.63
C ARG A 393 -0.15 6.78 19.01
N GLN A 394 0.54 7.71 19.67
CA GLN A 394 1.14 7.52 21.02
C GLN A 394 2.10 6.31 21.13
N MET A 395 2.80 5.97 20.05
CA MET A 395 3.77 4.88 19.97
C MET A 395 5.15 5.33 20.46
N THR A 396 5.26 5.64 21.76
CA THR A 396 6.46 6.29 22.34
C THR A 396 7.72 5.42 22.29
N GLU A 397 7.57 4.11 22.45
CA GLU A 397 8.70 3.17 22.41
C GLU A 397 9.29 3.07 21.00
N GLN A 398 8.44 3.02 19.98
CA GLN A 398 8.85 2.98 18.58
C GLN A 398 9.49 4.31 18.16
N VAL A 399 8.95 5.46 18.62
CA VAL A 399 9.60 6.76 18.42
C VAL A 399 11.01 6.76 19.00
N ARG A 400 11.18 6.27 20.23
CA ARG A 400 12.49 6.16 20.89
C ARG A 400 13.45 5.25 20.11
N SER A 401 12.98 4.06 19.73
CA SER A 401 13.73 3.06 18.96
C SER A 401 14.21 3.62 17.62
N ILE A 402 13.29 4.21 16.84
CA ILE A 402 13.60 4.82 15.55
C ILE A 402 14.60 5.96 15.69
N CYS A 403 14.41 6.85 16.66
CA CYS A 403 15.34 7.96 16.90
C CYS A 403 16.75 7.45 17.27
N LYS A 404 16.88 6.37 18.05
CA LYS A 404 18.18 5.75 18.37
C LYS A 404 18.88 5.20 17.12
N ILE A 405 18.14 4.51 16.25
CA ILE A 405 18.69 3.98 14.98
C ILE A 405 19.20 5.12 14.10
N LEU A 406 18.42 6.20 13.98
CA LEU A 406 18.79 7.39 13.21
C LEU A 406 20.01 8.11 13.80
N ALA A 407 20.07 8.22 15.13
CA ALA A 407 21.21 8.80 15.83
C ALA A 407 22.49 8.01 15.57
N MET A 408 22.45 6.67 15.67
CA MET A 408 23.61 5.82 15.36
C MET A 408 24.05 5.95 13.89
N LYS A 409 23.10 6.00 12.95
CA LYS A 409 23.39 6.20 11.53
C LYS A 409 24.05 7.57 11.27
N ALA A 410 23.59 8.62 11.94
CA ALA A 410 24.17 9.95 11.84
C ALA A 410 25.60 10.00 12.41
N VAL A 411 25.87 9.34 13.54
CA VAL A 411 27.22 9.21 14.11
C VAL A 411 28.17 8.49 13.16
N ARG A 412 27.72 7.40 12.52
CA ARG A 412 28.53 6.67 11.51
C ARG A 412 28.87 7.52 10.29
N ASN A 413 27.98 8.43 9.90
CA ASN A 413 28.16 9.34 8.77
C ASN A 413 28.90 10.63 9.16
N ASN A 414 29.47 10.71 10.37
CA ASN A 414 30.15 11.88 10.91
C ASN A 414 29.31 13.18 10.93
N ARG A 415 27.97 13.06 11.05
CA ARG A 415 27.04 14.18 11.17
C ARG A 415 26.64 14.33 12.64
N LEU A 416 27.49 14.98 13.42
CA LEU A 416 27.32 15.08 14.88
C LEU A 416 26.09 15.90 15.27
N GLY A 417 25.77 16.99 14.56
CA GLY A 417 24.56 17.78 14.83
C GLY A 417 23.28 16.95 14.67
N SER A 418 23.13 16.28 13.53
CA SER A 418 21.98 15.39 13.32
C SER A 418 21.92 14.27 14.38
N ALA A 419 23.05 13.68 14.74
CA ALA A 419 23.11 12.65 15.78
C ALA A 419 22.63 13.16 17.16
N LEU A 420 23.01 14.38 17.53
CA LEU A 420 22.60 15.02 18.78
C LEU A 420 21.12 15.35 18.77
N SER A 421 20.59 15.87 17.67
CA SER A 421 19.16 16.16 17.53
C SER A 421 18.30 14.89 17.70
N TRP A 422 18.70 13.78 17.06
CA TRP A 422 18.01 12.51 17.20
C TRP A 422 18.12 11.90 18.61
N SER A 423 19.26 12.07 19.30
CA SER A 423 19.44 11.56 20.66
C SER A 423 18.61 12.31 21.70
N ILE A 424 18.49 13.63 21.54
CA ILE A 424 17.60 14.47 22.34
C ILE A 424 16.15 14.04 22.16
N ARG A 425 15.71 13.83 20.91
CA ARG A 425 14.35 13.36 20.62
C ARG A 425 14.08 11.95 21.17
N ALA A 426 15.09 11.07 21.17
CA ALA A 426 15.01 9.76 21.80
C ALA A 426 14.97 9.81 23.34
N LYS A 427 15.30 10.97 23.95
CA LYS A 427 15.54 11.13 25.39
C LYS A 427 16.59 10.14 25.93
N ASP A 428 17.61 9.85 25.12
CA ASP A 428 18.70 8.94 25.51
C ASP A 428 19.88 9.74 26.08
N ALA A 429 19.92 9.86 27.41
CA ALA A 429 20.96 10.61 28.10
C ALA A 429 22.38 10.05 27.87
N ALA A 430 22.52 8.72 27.82
CA ALA A 430 23.82 8.08 27.62
C ALA A 430 24.35 8.35 26.21
N PHE A 431 23.47 8.26 25.19
CA PHE A 431 23.86 8.57 23.82
C PHE A 431 24.11 10.07 23.62
N ALA A 432 23.34 10.95 24.26
CA ALA A 432 23.59 12.39 24.26
C ALA A 432 24.96 12.74 24.85
N THR A 433 25.36 12.08 25.94
CA THR A 433 26.71 12.17 26.51
C THR A 433 27.78 11.74 25.51
N LEU A 434 27.62 10.58 24.86
CA LEU A 434 28.58 10.08 23.88
C LEU A 434 28.79 11.05 22.71
N VAL A 435 27.71 11.63 22.18
CA VAL A 435 27.78 12.61 21.08
C VAL A 435 28.40 13.92 21.57
N SER A 436 28.05 14.39 22.78
CA SER A 436 28.63 15.59 23.38
C SER A 436 30.14 15.46 23.57
N ASP A 437 30.62 14.29 24.01
CA ASP A 437 32.05 14.02 24.17
C ASP A 437 32.81 14.04 22.84
N ARG A 438 32.17 13.62 21.74
CA ARG A 438 32.75 13.74 20.40
C ARG A 438 32.86 15.20 19.97
N PHE A 439 31.84 16.03 20.22
CA PHE A 439 31.92 17.47 19.95
C PHE A 439 33.06 18.15 20.71
N LEU A 440 33.24 17.81 21.99
CA LEU A 440 34.33 18.37 22.81
C LEU A 440 35.71 17.93 22.32
N ARG A 441 35.83 16.67 21.86
CA ARG A 441 37.08 16.16 21.29
C ARG A 441 37.42 16.84 19.97
N ASP A 442 36.45 16.95 19.07
CA ASP A 442 36.61 17.67 17.80
C ASP A 442 37.05 19.12 18.04
N TYR A 443 36.52 19.77 19.09
CA TYR A 443 36.96 21.10 19.51
C TYR A 443 38.41 21.10 20.01
N CYS A 444 38.81 20.15 20.87
CA CYS A 444 40.21 20.06 21.32
C CYS A 444 41.21 19.89 20.17
N GLU A 445 40.83 19.14 19.12
CA GLU A 445 41.70 18.86 17.98
C GLU A 445 41.73 20.01 16.95
N ARG A 446 40.59 20.67 16.72
CA ARG A 446 40.43 21.66 15.61
C ARG A 446 40.31 23.11 16.09
N GLY A 447 39.98 23.35 17.36
CA GLY A 447 39.72 24.67 17.93
C GLY A 447 38.39 25.30 17.50
N CYS A 448 37.47 24.54 16.89
CA CYS A 448 36.17 25.05 16.45
C CYS A 448 35.05 24.01 16.59
N PHE A 449 33.82 24.48 16.74
CA PHE A 449 32.63 23.63 16.80
C PHE A 449 32.02 23.42 15.42
N SER A 450 31.63 22.17 15.15
CA SER A 450 30.73 21.80 14.05
C SER A 450 29.27 22.14 14.43
N ASP A 451 28.43 22.51 13.46
CA ASP A 451 26.97 22.68 13.64
C ASP A 451 26.54 23.63 14.79
N LEU A 452 27.05 24.87 14.77
CA LEU A 452 26.83 25.91 15.80
C LEU A 452 25.35 26.19 16.12
N ASP A 453 24.52 26.28 15.08
CA ASP A 453 23.11 26.64 15.20
C ASP A 453 22.32 25.65 16.07
N LEU A 454 22.69 24.37 16.08
CA LEU A 454 22.01 23.37 16.87
C LEU A 454 22.35 23.50 18.37
N ILE A 455 23.63 23.74 18.67
CA ILE A 455 24.12 23.87 20.05
C ILE A 455 23.55 25.15 20.69
N ASP A 456 23.45 26.22 19.89
CA ASP A 456 22.88 27.50 20.33
C ASP A 456 21.37 27.38 20.64
N ASN A 457 20.66 26.41 20.04
CA ASN A 457 19.21 26.22 20.19
C ASN A 457 18.81 25.00 21.05
N LEU A 458 19.69 24.51 21.94
CA LEU A 458 19.39 23.35 22.80
C LEU A 458 18.26 23.62 23.83
N GLY A 459 18.11 24.85 24.31
CA GLY A 459 17.05 25.23 25.26
C GLY A 459 16.95 24.29 26.48
N PRO A 460 15.75 23.81 26.86
CA PRO A 460 15.57 22.87 27.97
C PRO A 460 16.24 21.51 27.77
N ALA A 461 16.57 21.12 26.53
CA ALA A 461 17.17 19.82 26.24
C ALA A 461 18.58 19.68 26.80
N MET A 462 19.24 20.78 27.17
CA MET A 462 20.54 20.76 27.85
C MET A 462 20.51 19.88 29.11
N MET A 463 19.40 19.88 29.84
CA MET A 463 19.24 19.14 31.10
C MET A 463 19.12 17.62 30.93
N LEU A 464 19.19 17.11 29.68
CA LEU A 464 19.17 15.68 29.42
C LEU A 464 20.44 14.97 29.91
N SER A 465 21.58 15.67 29.93
CA SER A 465 22.89 15.13 30.31
C SER A 465 23.78 16.27 30.83
N ASP A 466 24.59 15.98 31.85
CA ASP A 466 25.59 16.91 32.38
C ASP A 466 26.57 17.34 31.28
N ARG A 467 26.97 16.39 30.42
CA ARG A 467 27.91 16.65 29.30
C ARG A 467 27.31 17.55 28.23
N LEU A 468 26.02 17.36 27.94
CA LEU A 468 25.29 18.22 27.03
C LEU A 468 25.06 19.62 27.63
N THR A 469 24.83 19.68 28.94
CA THR A 469 24.76 20.95 29.69
C THR A 469 26.07 21.71 29.57
N PHE A 470 27.20 21.03 29.83
CA PHE A 470 28.52 21.62 29.67
C PHE A 470 28.76 22.13 28.25
N LEU A 471 28.47 21.32 27.23
CA LEU A 471 28.64 21.72 25.83
C LEU A 471 27.84 22.99 25.48
N GLY A 472 26.57 23.05 25.86
CA GLY A 472 25.73 24.22 25.59
C GLY A 472 26.18 25.47 26.35
N LYS A 473 26.58 25.34 27.63
CA LYS A 473 27.09 26.47 28.43
C LYS A 473 28.45 26.95 27.97
N TYR A 474 29.32 26.05 27.51
CA TYR A 474 30.61 26.42 26.99
C TYR A 474 30.50 27.11 25.62
N ARG A 475 29.53 26.71 24.80
CA ARG A 475 29.19 27.46 23.59
C ARG A 475 28.65 28.87 23.90
N GLU A 476 27.79 28.98 24.90
CA GLU A 476 27.28 30.27 25.39
C GLU A 476 28.42 31.21 25.84
N PHE A 477 29.48 30.67 26.44
CA PHE A 477 30.70 31.43 26.76
C PHE A 477 31.33 32.06 25.50
N HIS A 478 31.49 31.31 24.41
CA HIS A 478 32.02 31.85 23.15
C HIS A 478 31.11 32.92 22.53
N ARG A 479 29.79 32.78 22.69
CA ARG A 479 28.84 33.81 22.25
C ARG A 479 29.01 35.10 23.05
N LEU A 480 29.06 35.02 24.38
CA LEU A 480 29.32 36.17 25.26
C LEU A 480 30.67 36.84 24.96
N TYR A 481 31.69 36.03 24.66
CA TYR A 481 33.01 36.51 24.25
C TYR A 481 32.94 37.29 22.92
N GLY A 482 32.21 36.78 21.92
CA GLY A 482 31.97 37.46 20.64
C GLY A 482 31.17 38.76 20.78
N GLU A 483 30.21 38.80 21.71
CA GLU A 483 29.42 40.00 22.07
C GLU A 483 30.21 41.01 22.91
N LYS A 484 31.47 40.74 23.25
CA LYS A 484 32.34 41.54 24.14
C LYS A 484 31.83 41.69 25.57
N ARG A 485 30.96 40.79 26.02
CA ARG A 485 30.46 40.70 27.40
C ARG A 485 31.42 39.88 28.26
N PHE A 486 32.64 40.39 28.42
CA PHE A 486 33.75 39.63 28.98
C PHE A 486 33.57 39.24 30.45
N VAL A 487 32.94 40.09 31.27
CA VAL A 487 32.71 39.82 32.70
C VAL A 487 31.73 38.65 32.88
N ASP A 488 30.63 38.67 32.15
CA ASP A 488 29.62 37.60 32.18
C ASP A 488 30.21 36.29 31.66
N GLY A 489 31.00 36.34 30.58
CA GLY A 489 31.71 35.18 30.04
C GLY A 489 32.73 34.60 31.03
N ALA A 490 33.52 35.44 31.70
CA ALA A 490 34.47 35.02 32.72
C ALA A 490 33.79 34.33 33.92
N SER A 491 32.66 34.87 34.40
CA SER A 491 31.86 34.26 35.46
C SER A 491 31.29 32.90 35.02
N LEU A 492 30.80 32.78 33.78
CA LEU A 492 30.28 31.53 33.24
C LEU A 492 31.38 30.48 33.10
N LEU A 493 32.56 30.85 32.61
CA LEU A 493 33.71 29.96 32.46
C LEU A 493 34.16 29.41 33.81
N LEU A 494 34.26 30.27 34.83
CA LEU A 494 34.60 29.86 36.19
C LEU A 494 33.53 28.93 36.78
N SER A 495 32.24 29.23 36.55
CA SER A 495 31.14 28.36 36.96
C SER A 495 31.23 26.98 36.32
N LEU A 496 31.60 26.89 35.04
CA LEU A 496 31.76 25.61 34.34
C LEU A 496 32.91 24.76 34.91
N MET A 497 33.99 25.39 35.36
CA MET A 497 35.11 24.69 35.98
C MET A 497 34.79 24.22 37.41
N THR A 498 34.17 25.08 38.21
CA THR A 498 33.88 24.80 39.63
C THR A 498 32.70 23.85 39.84
N SER A 499 31.74 23.80 38.90
CA SER A 499 30.53 22.97 39.00
C SER A 499 30.73 21.46 38.78
N GLN A 500 31.96 20.99 38.54
CA GLN A 500 32.29 19.58 38.21
C GLN A 500 31.58 18.98 36.99
N ILE A 501 30.83 19.78 36.22
CA ILE A 501 30.16 19.34 34.99
C ILE A 501 31.18 19.13 33.85
N ALA A 502 32.30 19.88 33.91
CA ALA A 502 33.35 19.84 32.90
C ALA A 502 34.21 18.55 32.97
N PRO A 503 34.47 17.87 31.84
CA PRO A 503 35.46 16.79 31.75
C PRO A 503 36.84 17.23 32.23
N ARG A 504 37.49 16.46 33.10
CA ARG A 504 38.90 16.70 33.48
C ARG A 504 39.83 16.81 32.27
N SER A 505 39.60 16.00 31.23
CA SER A 505 40.36 16.05 29.97
C SER A 505 40.21 17.36 29.20
N PHE A 506 39.20 18.19 29.52
CA PHE A 506 38.90 19.45 28.84
C PHE A 506 39.29 20.68 29.68
N TRP A 507 39.70 20.49 30.94
CA TRP A 507 40.08 21.58 31.83
C TRP A 507 41.27 22.39 31.30
N MET A 508 42.25 21.73 30.67
CA MET A 508 43.39 22.42 30.05
C MET A 508 42.92 23.37 28.93
N THR A 509 41.96 22.94 28.12
CA THR A 509 41.36 23.75 27.06
C THR A 509 40.59 24.94 27.63
N LEU A 510 39.78 24.73 28.68
CA LEU A 510 39.06 25.82 29.37
C LEU A 510 40.00 26.88 29.94
N LEU A 511 41.08 26.43 30.59
CA LEU A 511 42.10 27.32 31.15
C LEU A 511 42.83 28.09 30.04
N THR A 512 43.16 27.43 28.94
CA THR A 512 43.76 28.06 27.77
C THR A 512 42.84 29.13 27.17
N ASP A 513 41.54 28.86 27.08
CA ASP A 513 40.55 29.82 26.59
C ASP A 513 40.27 30.97 27.58
N ALA A 514 40.66 30.81 28.85
CA ALA A 514 40.67 31.90 29.83
C ALA A 514 41.87 32.86 29.65
N LEU A 515 42.96 32.44 28.98
CA LEU A 515 44.18 33.24 28.83
C LEU A 515 43.92 34.64 28.24
N PRO A 516 43.15 34.81 27.15
CA PRO A 516 42.88 36.13 26.58
C PRO A 516 42.14 37.06 27.56
N LEU A 517 41.27 36.50 28.39
CA LEU A 517 40.52 37.22 29.42
C LEU A 517 41.42 37.59 30.61
N LEU A 518 42.34 36.71 30.99
CA LEU A 518 43.34 36.97 32.02
C LEU A 518 44.34 38.04 31.59
N GLU A 519 44.78 38.06 30.34
CA GLU A 519 45.75 39.04 29.84
C GLU A 519 45.13 40.35 29.31
N HIS A 520 43.80 40.47 29.36
CA HIS A 520 43.10 41.66 28.90
C HIS A 520 43.55 42.92 29.64
N LYS A 521 43.50 44.09 28.98
CA LYS A 521 43.97 45.37 29.55
C LYS A 521 43.21 45.79 30.80
N GLN A 522 41.91 45.47 30.85
CA GLN A 522 41.07 45.65 32.02
C GLN A 522 41.02 44.37 32.83
N VAL A 523 41.07 44.49 34.16
CA VAL A 523 40.85 43.36 35.07
C VAL A 523 39.41 42.86 34.90
N ILE A 524 39.27 41.66 34.34
CA ILE A 524 37.99 40.96 34.13
C ILE A 524 37.73 39.95 35.25
N PHE A 525 38.75 39.16 35.64
CA PHE A 525 38.69 38.27 36.79
C PHE A 525 39.17 38.98 38.07
N SER A 526 38.37 38.91 39.14
CA SER A 526 38.75 39.40 40.47
C SER A 526 39.88 38.58 41.11
N ALA A 527 40.42 39.06 42.23
CA ALA A 527 41.43 38.30 42.97
C ALA A 527 40.89 36.93 43.40
N GLU A 528 39.68 36.88 43.96
CA GLU A 528 39.01 35.63 44.38
C GLU A 528 38.81 34.65 43.21
N GLN A 529 38.29 35.15 42.07
CA GLN A 529 38.10 34.32 40.87
C GLN A 529 39.45 33.81 40.30
N THR A 530 40.51 34.61 40.42
CA THR A 530 41.85 34.21 40.00
C THR A 530 42.42 33.13 40.93
N TYR A 531 42.15 33.19 42.24
CA TYR A 531 42.52 32.13 43.19
C TYR A 531 41.85 30.79 42.86
N GLU A 532 40.56 30.81 42.52
CA GLU A 532 39.85 29.59 42.11
C GLU A 532 40.42 28.99 40.81
N LEU A 533 40.77 29.81 39.81
CA LEU A 533 41.43 29.32 38.60
C LEU A 533 42.83 28.74 38.88
N MET A 534 43.61 29.36 39.78
CA MET A 534 44.89 28.83 40.23
C MET A 534 44.72 27.46 40.91
N ARG A 535 43.70 27.31 41.76
CA ARG A 535 43.35 26.03 42.38
C ARG A 535 43.00 24.96 41.35
N CYS A 536 42.19 25.28 40.34
CA CYS A 536 41.87 24.33 39.27
C CYS A 536 43.11 23.92 38.45
N LEU A 537 44.05 24.84 38.20
CA LEU A 537 45.30 24.53 37.53
C LEU A 537 46.19 23.62 38.40
N GLU A 538 46.26 23.88 39.70
CA GLU A 538 46.98 23.03 40.65
C GLU A 538 46.40 21.63 40.72
N ASP A 539 45.08 21.49 40.83
CA ASP A 539 44.37 20.20 40.84
C ASP A 539 44.65 19.38 39.56
N LEU A 540 44.73 20.05 38.40
CA LEU A 540 45.07 19.41 37.12
C LEU A 540 46.51 18.89 37.11
N THR A 541 47.45 19.66 37.67
CA THR A 541 48.86 19.27 37.76
C THR A 541 49.13 18.22 38.84
N ALA A 542 48.37 18.23 39.94
CA ALA A 542 48.51 17.29 41.06
C ALA A 542 47.91 15.90 40.76
N GLY A 543 46.92 15.82 39.86
CA GLY A 543 46.26 14.58 39.46
C GLY A 543 47.05 13.67 38.51
N ARG A 544 48.28 14.04 38.10
CA ARG A 544 49.15 13.19 37.27
C ARG A 544 49.88 12.18 38.17
N PRO A 545 49.65 10.86 38.06
CA PRO A 545 50.48 9.88 38.74
C PRO A 545 51.90 9.97 38.17
N GLY A 546 52.89 10.16 39.05
CA GLY A 546 54.29 10.06 38.66
C GLY A 546 54.60 8.67 38.11
N HIS A 547 55.17 8.64 36.91
CA HIS A 547 55.92 7.55 36.27
C HIS A 547 55.20 6.23 35.89
N GLY A 548 55.25 5.93 34.59
CA GLY A 548 55.11 4.60 34.01
C GLY A 548 55.35 4.59 32.50
N GLU A 549 56.64 4.48 32.11
CA GLU A 549 57.21 4.19 30.78
C GLU A 549 57.00 5.18 29.59
N PRO A 550 58.08 5.61 28.91
CA PRO A 550 58.00 6.44 27.72
C PRO A 550 57.81 5.59 26.46
N ASP A 551 56.58 5.53 25.95
CA ASP A 551 56.36 5.11 24.56
C ASP A 551 56.68 6.30 23.64
N GLY A 552 57.51 6.06 22.62
CA GLY A 552 58.32 7.04 21.88
C GLY A 552 57.59 8.12 21.05
N GLN A 553 56.30 8.39 21.30
CA GLN A 553 55.54 9.50 20.71
C GLN A 553 55.17 10.61 21.72
N GLY A 554 55.38 10.43 23.04
CA GLY A 554 54.87 11.35 24.09
C GLY A 554 55.71 12.60 24.40
N VAL A 555 56.97 12.69 23.94
CA VAL A 555 57.91 13.72 24.41
C VAL A 555 57.57 15.15 23.90
N GLN A 556 57.06 15.29 22.68
CA GLN A 556 56.68 16.61 22.14
C GLN A 556 55.38 17.15 22.73
N ASP A 557 54.41 16.28 23.03
CA ASP A 557 53.11 16.70 23.57
C ASP A 557 53.25 17.12 25.05
N ASP A 558 54.11 16.44 25.81
CA ASP A 558 54.47 16.84 27.18
C ASP A 558 55.21 18.20 27.22
N ASP A 559 56.10 18.49 26.27
CA ASP A 559 56.78 19.79 26.17
C ASP A 559 55.80 20.94 25.82
N ILE A 560 54.82 20.68 24.95
CA ILE A 560 53.78 21.66 24.60
C ILE A 560 52.85 21.90 25.79
N GLU A 561 52.46 20.85 26.50
CA GLU A 561 51.53 20.97 27.63
C GLU A 561 52.19 21.62 28.84
N THR A 562 53.46 21.32 29.12
CA THR A 562 54.26 22.03 30.15
C THR A 562 54.40 23.51 29.82
N THR A 563 54.67 23.86 28.56
CA THR A 563 54.70 25.26 28.10
C THR A 563 53.35 25.96 28.33
N LYS A 564 52.22 25.31 28.02
CA LYS A 564 50.88 25.86 28.29
C LYS A 564 50.66 26.12 29.79
N VAL A 565 51.08 25.20 30.66
CA VAL A 565 50.99 25.35 32.12
C VAL A 565 51.81 26.56 32.61
N GLU A 566 53.02 26.75 32.09
CA GLU A 566 53.86 27.90 32.44
C GLU A 566 53.23 29.24 31.99
N MET A 567 52.68 29.28 30.78
CA MET A 567 51.95 30.46 30.28
C MET A 567 50.74 30.78 31.16
N LEU A 568 49.97 29.77 31.56
CA LEU A 568 48.83 29.92 32.47
C LEU A 568 49.25 30.47 33.83
N ARG A 569 50.31 29.93 34.44
CA ARG A 569 50.85 30.43 35.72
C ARG A 569 51.24 31.90 35.64
N LEU A 570 51.91 32.29 34.55
CA LEU A 570 52.33 33.67 34.32
C LEU A 570 51.13 34.63 34.14
N ALA A 571 50.13 34.23 33.34
CA ALA A 571 48.93 35.02 33.10
C ALA A 571 48.10 35.19 34.38
N LEU A 572 47.95 34.12 35.18
CA LEU A 572 47.24 34.14 36.46
C LEU A 572 47.95 35.07 37.46
N ALA A 573 49.28 34.98 37.61
CA ALA A 573 50.05 35.85 38.50
C ALA A 573 49.94 37.33 38.09
N ARG A 574 50.00 37.63 36.79
CA ARG A 574 49.83 38.99 36.26
C ARG A 574 48.42 39.53 36.45
N ASN A 575 47.38 38.70 36.27
CA ASN A 575 46.01 39.12 36.54
C ASN A 575 45.80 39.36 38.04
N LEU A 576 46.28 38.47 38.91
CA LEU A 576 46.18 38.61 40.36
C LEU A 576 46.81 39.92 40.84
N ALA A 577 48.03 40.23 40.41
CA ALA A 577 48.70 41.48 40.77
C ALA A 577 47.88 42.71 40.34
N ARG A 578 47.30 42.70 39.13
CA ARG A 578 46.45 43.80 38.63
C ARG A 578 45.11 43.89 39.36
N ALA A 579 44.50 42.75 39.69
CA ALA A 579 43.24 42.67 40.41
C ALA A 579 43.38 43.22 41.83
N ILE A 580 44.41 42.80 42.57
CA ILE A 580 44.69 43.30 43.93
C ILE A 580 44.92 44.81 43.93
N ILE A 581 45.68 45.35 42.97
CA ILE A 581 45.91 46.80 42.87
C ILE A 581 44.60 47.53 42.60
N LYS A 582 43.76 47.02 41.69
CA LYS A 582 42.49 47.65 41.32
C LYS A 582 41.45 47.58 42.44
N GLU A 583 41.32 46.43 43.11
CA GLU A 583 40.39 46.23 44.23
C GLU A 583 40.83 47.05 45.45
N GLY A 584 42.12 47.01 45.79
CA GLY A 584 42.68 47.80 46.89
C GLY A 584 42.67 49.32 46.66
N SER A 585 42.58 49.79 45.41
CA SER A 585 42.39 51.23 45.10
C SER A 585 40.92 51.66 45.08
N LEU A 586 39.98 50.72 44.94
CA LEU A 586 38.54 50.96 45.07
C LEU A 586 38.07 50.96 46.54
N GLU A 587 38.68 50.14 47.41
CA GLU A 587 38.37 50.13 48.85
C GLU A 587 38.95 51.33 49.62
N GLY A 588 39.89 52.05 49.02
CA GLY A 588 40.55 53.22 49.60
C GLY A 588 40.01 54.59 49.17
N SER A 589 38.87 54.65 48.45
CA SER A 589 38.22 55.88 47.97
C SER A 589 36.90 56.17 48.66
#